data_AF-A0A2M6W0N9-F1
#
_entry.id   AF-A0A2M6W0N9-F1
#
_cell.length_a   1.000
_cell.length_b   1.000
_cell.length_c   1.000
_cell.angle_alpha   90.00
_cell.angle_beta   90.00
_cell.angle_gamma   90.00
#
_symmetry.space_group_name_H-M   'P 1'
#
loop_
_entity.id
_entity.type
_entity.pdbx_description
1 polymer ?
#
loop_
_entity_poly.entity_id
_entity_poly.type
_entity_poly.pdbx_seq_one_letter_code
_entity_poly.pdbx_strand_id
1 'polypeptide(L)'
;THQVVTGDYVDTHMYAGDTYTIEELWYTALVASSNKAVMTLADSVGWNLETFVARMNEKAQELGMGDTVFVEPTGLDAGDISTASDLVLLLEEALQYKEITDALRTDEFTLYSEERNKTHHMWSTNWMLLGWIPHTFEEFSGGKTGYITASGYNFVMQVGDGKGHLVDVVVLGADTHESRFTEARDVAEWVFTHYEWPEVYEATP
;
A
#
# COMPACT_ATOMS: atom_id res chain seq x y z
N THR A 1 4.64 13.60 15.75
CA THR A 1 4.81 15.01 15.37
C THR A 1 3.70 15.40 14.40
N HIS A 2 3.36 16.68 14.32
CA HIS A 2 2.30 17.21 13.47
C HIS A 2 2.90 17.90 12.23
N GLN A 3 2.25 17.78 11.08
CA GLN A 3 2.71 18.27 9.78
C GLN A 3 1.65 19.12 9.11
N VAL A 4 2.09 20.19 8.44
CA VAL A 4 1.21 21.12 7.73
C VAL A 4 1.08 20.68 6.28
N VAL A 5 -0.15 20.56 5.81
CA VAL A 5 -0.46 20.22 4.42
C VAL A 5 -0.13 21.40 3.49
N THR A 6 0.65 21.13 2.44
CA THR A 6 1.07 22.13 1.44
C THR A 6 0.33 21.97 0.10
N GLY A 7 -0.04 23.08 -0.54
CA GLY A 7 -0.68 23.12 -1.87
C GLY A 7 -2.12 22.59 -1.95
N ASP A 8 -2.81 22.87 -3.07
CA ASP A 8 -4.11 22.25 -3.41
C ASP A 8 -3.93 21.38 -4.67
N TYR A 9 -4.01 20.06 -4.50
CA TYR A 9 -3.94 19.06 -5.58
C TYR A 9 -5.33 18.48 -5.86
N VAL A 10 -5.51 17.88 -7.04
CA VAL A 10 -6.77 17.25 -7.41
C VAL A 10 -6.94 15.98 -6.59
N ASP A 11 -8.09 15.91 -5.93
CA ASP A 11 -8.47 14.91 -4.93
C ASP A 11 -7.74 15.11 -3.60
N THR A 12 -8.47 15.56 -2.59
CA THR A 12 -8.27 15.14 -1.19
C THR A 12 -9.14 15.92 -0.23
N HIS A 13 -9.61 15.17 0.75
CA HIS A 13 -10.24 15.62 1.98
C HIS A 13 -9.27 16.28 2.98
N MET A 14 -8.10 16.71 2.50
CA MET A 14 -7.03 17.38 3.24
C MET A 14 -6.75 18.71 2.54
N TYR A 15 -6.79 19.82 3.26
CA TYR A 15 -6.67 21.14 2.66
C TYR A 15 -5.37 21.81 3.07
N ALA A 16 -4.85 22.70 2.22
CA ALA A 16 -3.66 23.47 2.58
C ALA A 16 -3.88 24.19 3.93
N GLY A 17 -2.87 24.10 4.80
CA GLY A 17 -2.89 24.66 6.14
C GLY A 17 -3.60 23.82 7.21
N ASP A 18 -4.19 22.66 6.86
CA ASP A 18 -4.55 21.66 7.88
C ASP A 18 -3.29 21.06 8.50
N THR A 19 -3.39 20.68 9.77
CA THR A 19 -2.31 20.02 10.50
C THR A 19 -2.71 18.60 10.91
N TYR A 20 -1.87 17.62 10.59
CA TYR A 20 -2.13 16.21 10.91
C TYR A 20 -0.89 15.53 11.52
N THR A 21 -1.11 14.52 12.36
CA THR A 21 -0.05 13.63 12.84
C THR A 21 0.51 12.75 11.72
N ILE A 22 1.75 12.29 11.87
CA ILE A 22 2.36 11.31 10.95
C ILE A 22 1.50 10.03 10.84
N GLU A 23 0.88 9.59 11.93
CA GLU A 23 -0.02 8.44 11.94
C GLU A 23 -1.26 8.68 11.06
N GLU A 24 -1.96 9.81 11.23
CA GLU A 24 -3.10 10.17 10.38
C GLU A 24 -2.71 10.27 8.90
N LEU A 25 -1.51 10.74 8.60
CA LEU A 25 -0.99 10.76 7.23
C LEU A 25 -0.74 9.35 6.69
N TRP A 26 -0.20 8.42 7.47
CA TRP A 26 -0.04 7.01 7.06
C TRP A 26 -1.38 6.36 6.74
N TYR A 27 -2.37 6.51 7.63
CA TYR A 27 -3.71 5.99 7.42
C TYR A 27 -4.34 6.61 6.18
N THR A 28 -4.28 7.94 6.03
CA THR A 28 -4.86 8.62 4.87
C THR A 28 -4.18 8.23 3.56
N ALA A 29 -2.86 8.06 3.57
CA ALA A 29 -2.08 7.61 2.40
C ALA A 29 -2.42 6.17 2.02
N LEU A 30 -2.52 5.25 2.98
CA LEU A 30 -2.59 3.81 2.70
C LEU A 30 -4.03 3.29 2.60
N VAL A 31 -4.98 3.82 3.38
CA VAL A 31 -6.40 3.47 3.31
C VAL A 31 -7.02 4.05 2.04
N ALA A 32 -6.93 5.38 1.87
CA ALA A 32 -7.60 6.10 0.78
C ALA A 32 -6.72 6.33 -0.46
N SER A 33 -5.46 5.90 -0.45
CA SER A 33 -4.52 6.18 -1.55
C SER A 33 -4.29 7.68 -1.80
N SER A 34 -4.25 8.48 -0.73
CA SER A 34 -4.12 9.93 -0.81
C SER A 34 -2.71 10.37 -1.22
N ASN A 35 -2.58 10.86 -2.45
CA ASN A 35 -1.34 11.47 -2.94
C ASN A 35 -0.92 12.68 -2.11
N LYS A 36 -1.87 13.44 -1.57
CA LYS A 36 -1.56 14.59 -0.72
C LYS A 36 -0.97 14.19 0.63
N ALA A 37 -1.45 13.09 1.21
CA ALA A 37 -0.86 12.54 2.42
C ALA A 37 0.58 12.05 2.16
N VAL A 38 0.80 11.37 1.02
CA VAL A 38 2.14 10.93 0.59
C VAL A 38 3.09 12.12 0.41
N MET A 39 2.68 13.16 -0.31
CA MET A 39 3.50 14.37 -0.49
C MET A 39 3.77 15.08 0.84
N THR A 40 2.78 15.14 1.74
CA THR A 40 2.98 15.75 3.07
C THR A 40 3.96 14.94 3.92
N LEU A 41 3.91 13.60 3.84
CA LEU A 41 4.90 12.73 4.47
C LEU A 41 6.30 12.96 3.88
N ALA A 42 6.43 13.04 2.56
CA ALA A 42 7.71 13.30 1.90
C ALA A 42 8.30 14.66 2.33
N ASP A 43 7.49 15.72 2.31
CA ASP A 43 7.88 17.07 2.75
C ASP A 43 8.28 17.07 4.23
N SER A 44 7.64 16.27 5.07
CA SER A 44 7.90 16.22 6.52
C SER A 44 9.31 15.74 6.89
N VAL A 45 9.99 15.03 5.97
CA VAL A 45 11.38 14.59 6.16
C VAL A 45 12.36 15.77 6.06
N GLY A 46 11.93 16.89 5.47
CA GLY A 46 12.76 18.09 5.30
C GLY A 46 13.75 18.01 4.15
N TRP A 47 13.59 17.03 3.26
CA TRP A 47 14.36 16.93 2.01
C TRP A 47 13.60 17.61 0.87
N ASN A 48 14.34 18.06 -0.15
CA ASN A 48 13.70 18.43 -1.40
C ASN A 48 13.25 17.16 -2.16
N LEU A 49 12.32 17.33 -3.09
CA LEU A 49 11.72 16.20 -3.83
C LEU A 49 12.77 15.37 -4.58
N GLU A 50 13.77 16.01 -5.21
CA GLU A 50 14.86 15.31 -5.92
C GLU A 50 15.63 14.38 -4.98
N THR A 51 15.95 14.84 -3.77
CA THR A 51 16.63 14.04 -2.75
C THR A 51 15.73 12.93 -2.23
N PHE A 52 14.43 13.20 -2.05
CA PHE A 52 13.48 12.17 -1.61
C PHE A 52 13.38 11.03 -2.65
N VAL A 53 13.23 11.36 -3.93
CA VAL A 53 13.19 10.39 -5.04
C VAL A 53 14.53 9.65 -5.16
N ALA A 54 15.66 10.32 -4.97
CA ALA A 54 16.96 9.65 -4.93
C ALA A 54 17.04 8.60 -3.80
N ARG A 55 16.49 8.91 -2.62
CA ARG A 55 16.41 7.98 -1.49
C ARG A 55 15.43 6.82 -1.72
N MET A 56 14.32 7.06 -2.42
CA MET A 56 13.43 5.96 -2.85
C MET A 56 14.16 4.97 -3.76
N ASN A 57 14.93 5.46 -4.73
CA ASN A 57 15.71 4.60 -5.62
C ASN A 57 16.90 3.92 -4.92
N GLU A 58 17.54 4.58 -3.95
CA GLU A 58 18.56 3.96 -3.10
C GLU A 58 17.96 2.81 -2.28
N LYS A 59 16.78 3.02 -1.68
CA LYS A 59 16.04 1.97 -0.98
C LYS A 59 15.67 0.82 -1.91
N ALA A 60 15.19 1.09 -3.13
CA ALA A 60 14.90 0.05 -4.12
C ALA A 60 16.14 -0.82 -4.40
N GLN A 61 17.32 -0.19 -4.57
CA GLN A 61 18.58 -0.92 -4.76
C GLN A 61 18.98 -1.75 -3.53
N GLU A 62 18.82 -1.20 -2.32
CA GLU A 62 19.09 -1.92 -1.06
C GLU A 62 18.23 -3.17 -0.92
N LEU A 63 16.97 -3.11 -1.37
CA LEU A 63 16.04 -4.23 -1.37
C LEU A 63 16.27 -5.23 -2.52
N GLY A 64 17.14 -4.90 -3.47
CA GLY A 64 17.38 -5.73 -4.65
C GLY A 64 16.33 -5.59 -5.76
N MET A 65 15.54 -4.51 -5.74
CA MET A 65 14.53 -4.18 -6.75
C MET A 65 15.19 -3.61 -8.01
N GLY A 66 15.90 -4.47 -8.75
CA GLY A 66 16.78 -4.09 -9.85
C GLY A 66 16.07 -3.56 -11.09
N ASP A 67 14.77 -3.83 -11.23
CA ASP A 67 13.94 -3.40 -12.36
C ASP A 67 12.97 -2.28 -11.97
N THR A 68 13.21 -1.63 -10.81
CA THR A 68 12.40 -0.54 -10.29
C THR A 68 13.06 0.82 -10.45
N VAL A 69 12.28 1.79 -10.91
CA VAL A 69 12.65 3.21 -10.99
C VAL A 69 11.50 4.05 -10.47
N PHE A 70 11.78 4.88 -9.46
CA PHE A 70 10.86 5.92 -8.99
C PHE A 70 11.28 7.27 -9.58
N VAL A 71 10.34 8.01 -10.13
CA VAL A 71 10.51 9.40 -10.60
C VAL A 71 9.81 10.39 -9.69
N GLU A 72 8.79 9.94 -8.94
CA GLU A 72 8.07 10.74 -7.95
C GLU A 72 7.40 9.82 -6.88
N PRO A 73 6.94 10.35 -5.73
CA PRO A 73 6.54 9.50 -4.59
C PRO A 73 5.11 8.96 -4.64
N THR A 74 4.24 9.45 -5.52
CA THR A 74 2.79 9.18 -5.51
C THR A 74 2.33 8.08 -6.48
N GLY A 75 3.13 7.73 -7.49
CA GLY A 75 2.77 6.75 -8.53
C GLY A 75 1.84 7.29 -9.63
N LEU A 76 1.69 8.61 -9.74
CA LEU A 76 0.95 9.30 -10.80
C LEU A 76 1.75 9.42 -12.10
N ASP A 77 3.08 9.45 -12.03
CA ASP A 77 3.91 9.54 -13.24
C ASP A 77 4.11 8.15 -13.86
N ALA A 78 3.87 8.04 -15.17
CA ALA A 78 4.08 6.78 -15.89
C ALA A 78 5.56 6.39 -16.02
N GLY A 79 6.48 7.26 -15.64
CA GLY A 79 7.90 6.98 -15.45
C GLY A 79 8.21 6.18 -14.19
N ASP A 80 7.27 6.06 -13.24
CA ASP A 80 7.38 5.10 -12.14
C ASP A 80 7.18 3.69 -12.69
N ILE A 81 8.25 2.90 -12.68
CA ILE A 81 8.29 1.55 -13.26
C ILE A 81 8.76 0.57 -12.20
N SER A 82 8.15 -0.61 -12.16
CA SER A 82 8.56 -1.73 -11.33
C SER A 82 8.10 -3.05 -11.96
N THR A 83 8.43 -4.17 -11.33
CA THR A 83 8.01 -5.52 -11.74
C THR A 83 7.25 -6.21 -10.62
N ALA A 84 6.52 -7.28 -10.96
CA ALA A 84 5.81 -8.07 -9.95
C ALA A 84 6.77 -8.63 -8.89
N SER A 85 7.95 -9.09 -9.31
CA SER A 85 8.97 -9.64 -8.39
C SER A 85 9.55 -8.57 -7.47
N ASP A 86 9.84 -7.37 -7.97
CA ASP A 86 10.35 -6.27 -7.15
C ASP A 86 9.32 -5.81 -6.13
N LEU A 87 8.04 -5.75 -6.51
CA LEU A 87 6.96 -5.33 -5.62
C LEU A 87 6.69 -6.33 -4.48
N VAL A 88 7.01 -7.62 -4.65
CA VAL A 88 7.00 -8.59 -3.54
C VAL A 88 8.04 -8.18 -2.49
N LEU A 89 9.27 -7.88 -2.91
CA LEU A 89 10.33 -7.45 -1.99
C LEU A 89 9.96 -6.17 -1.23
N LEU A 90 9.34 -5.21 -1.93
CA LEU A 90 8.84 -3.99 -1.31
C LEU A 90 7.71 -4.28 -0.30
N LEU A 91 6.79 -5.17 -0.63
CA LEU A 91 5.72 -5.58 0.27
C LEU A 91 6.30 -6.23 1.54
N GLU A 92 7.18 -7.22 1.39
CA GLU A 92 7.79 -7.94 2.51
C GLU A 92 8.53 -6.98 3.48
N GLU A 93 9.30 -6.03 2.94
CA GLU A 93 9.96 -4.98 3.73
C GLU A 93 8.93 -4.08 4.42
N ALA A 94 7.93 -3.59 3.68
CA ALA A 94 6.90 -2.70 4.21
C ALA A 94 6.12 -3.35 5.38
N LEU A 95 5.87 -4.66 5.30
CA LEU A 95 5.17 -5.43 6.33
C LEU A 95 5.99 -5.61 7.63
N GLN A 96 7.27 -5.26 7.65
CA GLN A 96 8.07 -5.23 8.90
C GLN A 96 7.75 -4.03 9.80
N TYR A 97 7.05 -3.01 9.27
CA TYR A 97 6.78 -1.76 9.98
C TYR A 97 5.33 -1.72 10.46
N LYS A 98 5.14 -1.55 11.78
CA LYS A 98 3.82 -1.60 12.41
C LYS A 98 2.90 -0.49 11.88
N GLU A 99 3.44 0.70 11.68
CA GLU A 99 2.71 1.87 11.19
C GLU A 99 2.13 1.65 9.78
N ILE A 100 2.84 0.89 8.94
CA ILE A 100 2.39 0.54 7.59
C ILE A 100 1.36 -0.58 7.66
N THR A 101 1.66 -1.66 8.41
CA THR A 101 0.76 -2.82 8.52
C THR A 101 -0.59 -2.48 9.14
N ASP A 102 -0.61 -1.66 10.20
CA ASP A 102 -1.86 -1.20 10.81
C ASP A 102 -2.74 -0.48 9.78
N ALA A 103 -2.16 0.45 9.01
CA ALA A 103 -2.88 1.22 8.01
C ALA A 103 -3.32 0.35 6.81
N LEU A 104 -2.47 -0.56 6.33
CA LEU A 104 -2.80 -1.49 5.23
C LEU A 104 -3.89 -2.50 5.57
N ARG A 105 -4.18 -2.72 6.85
CA ARG A 105 -5.23 -3.63 7.35
C ARG A 105 -6.51 -2.91 7.78
N THR A 106 -6.55 -1.59 7.64
CA THR A 106 -7.70 -0.77 8.02
C THR A 106 -8.70 -0.67 6.87
N ASP A 107 -9.96 -1.01 7.14
CA ASP A 107 -11.08 -0.99 6.21
C ASP A 107 -11.72 0.39 6.06
N GLU A 108 -11.78 1.17 7.13
CA GLU A 108 -12.24 2.55 7.13
C GLU A 108 -11.45 3.43 8.11
N PHE A 109 -11.30 4.70 7.75
CA PHE A 109 -10.62 5.69 8.59
C PHE A 109 -11.41 7.00 8.59
N THR A 110 -11.32 7.74 9.69
CA THR A 110 -12.00 9.03 9.81
C THR A 110 -10.99 10.08 10.22
N LEU A 111 -10.71 10.99 9.28
CA LEU A 111 -9.78 12.10 9.48
C LEU A 111 -10.53 13.34 9.97
N TYR A 112 -9.99 14.02 10.98
CA TYR A 112 -10.56 15.25 11.52
C TYR A 112 -9.61 16.44 11.30
N SER A 113 -10.10 17.49 10.64
CA SER A 113 -9.40 18.77 10.52
C SER A 113 -9.80 19.66 11.70
N GLU A 114 -8.82 20.00 12.56
CA GLU A 114 -9.01 20.96 13.65
C GLU A 114 -9.25 22.37 13.10
N GLU A 115 -8.50 22.78 12.08
CA GLU A 115 -8.54 24.13 11.51
C GLU A 115 -9.88 24.46 10.85
N ARG A 116 -10.57 23.44 10.34
CA ARG A 116 -11.86 23.58 9.64
C ARG A 116 -13.02 23.03 10.45
N ASN A 117 -12.76 22.42 11.61
CA ASN A 117 -13.74 21.73 12.45
C ASN A 117 -14.61 20.78 11.62
N LYS A 118 -13.96 19.92 10.83
CA LYS A 118 -14.62 19.05 9.83
C LYS A 118 -14.04 17.65 9.83
N THR A 119 -14.93 16.68 9.69
CA THR A 119 -14.59 15.26 9.60
C THR A 119 -14.72 14.74 8.17
N HIS A 120 -13.84 13.81 7.82
CA HIS A 120 -13.77 13.15 6.53
C HIS A 120 -13.63 11.65 6.73
N HIS A 121 -14.71 10.92 6.46
CA HIS A 121 -14.72 9.46 6.44
C HIS A 121 -14.16 8.95 5.11
N MET A 122 -13.32 7.93 5.15
CA MET A 122 -12.72 7.30 3.98
C MET A 122 -12.77 5.77 4.12
N TRP A 123 -12.99 5.12 2.98
CA TRP A 123 -12.96 3.67 2.87
C TRP A 123 -11.64 3.22 2.27
N SER A 124 -11.21 2.03 2.65
CA SER A 124 -10.07 1.37 2.03
C SER A 124 -10.33 1.18 0.54
N THR A 125 -9.32 1.47 -0.27
CA THR A 125 -9.34 1.12 -1.69
C THR A 125 -9.29 -0.39 -1.93
N ASN A 126 -8.92 -1.19 -0.91
CA ASN A 126 -8.83 -2.63 -0.97
C ASN A 126 -10.20 -3.29 -0.71
N TRP A 127 -10.82 -3.81 -1.77
CA TRP A 127 -12.15 -4.42 -1.70
C TRP A 127 -12.22 -5.74 -0.92
N MET A 128 -11.08 -6.40 -0.67
CA MET A 128 -11.05 -7.57 0.21
C MET A 128 -11.32 -7.19 1.66
N LEU A 129 -10.74 -6.08 2.14
CA LEU A 129 -11.00 -5.58 3.50
C LEU A 129 -12.46 -5.12 3.70
N LEU A 130 -13.09 -4.65 2.63
CA LEU A 130 -14.51 -4.24 2.65
C LEU A 130 -15.48 -5.43 2.57
N GLY A 131 -14.96 -6.67 2.43
CA GLY A 131 -15.77 -7.87 2.26
C GLY A 131 -16.51 -7.95 0.91
N TRP A 132 -16.10 -7.13 -0.07
CA TRP A 132 -16.71 -7.12 -1.41
C TRP A 132 -16.15 -8.20 -2.33
N ILE A 133 -15.00 -8.78 -1.96
CA ILE A 133 -14.39 -9.93 -2.62
C ILE A 133 -14.31 -11.07 -1.60
N PRO A 134 -15.32 -11.98 -1.57
CA PRO A 134 -15.29 -13.13 -0.68
C PRO A 134 -14.07 -14.01 -0.95
N HIS A 135 -13.42 -14.47 0.12
CA HIS A 135 -12.20 -15.29 0.09
C HIS A 135 -12.14 -16.24 1.30
N THR A 136 -11.24 -17.23 1.25
CA THR A 136 -11.02 -18.19 2.35
C THR A 136 -9.81 -17.86 3.24
N PHE A 137 -9.11 -16.75 3.02
CA PHE A 137 -7.92 -16.38 3.81
C PHE A 137 -8.26 -16.20 5.29
N GLU A 138 -7.49 -16.83 6.17
CA GLU A 138 -7.63 -16.71 7.63
C GLU A 138 -6.78 -15.54 8.16
N GLU A 139 -5.72 -15.17 7.44
CA GLU A 139 -4.84 -14.05 7.76
C GLU A 139 -4.70 -13.10 6.57
N PHE A 140 -4.70 -11.79 6.87
CA PHE A 140 -4.45 -10.73 5.91
C PHE A 140 -3.40 -9.78 6.49
N SER A 141 -2.16 -9.85 5.99
CA SER A 141 -1.04 -9.06 6.51
C SER A 141 -1.06 -7.63 5.98
N GLY A 142 -1.52 -7.43 4.74
CA GLY A 142 -1.63 -6.12 4.13
C GLY A 142 -1.77 -6.22 2.60
N GLY A 143 -2.18 -5.12 1.97
CA GLY A 143 -2.21 -5.03 0.52
C GLY A 143 -2.50 -3.61 0.03
N LYS A 144 -1.95 -3.26 -1.14
CA LYS A 144 -2.08 -1.93 -1.72
C LYS A 144 -2.51 -1.99 -3.18
N THR A 145 -3.40 -1.08 -3.51
CA THR A 145 -3.99 -0.90 -4.84
C THR A 145 -3.26 0.17 -5.64
N GLY A 146 -3.29 0.06 -6.97
CA GLY A 146 -2.80 1.09 -7.88
C GLY A 146 -3.65 1.20 -9.13
N TYR A 147 -3.73 2.40 -9.71
CA TYR A 147 -4.34 2.65 -11.01
C TYR A 147 -3.87 3.97 -11.60
N ILE A 148 -3.34 3.91 -12.82
CA ILE A 148 -3.34 5.02 -13.76
C ILE A 148 -3.73 4.46 -15.14
N THR A 149 -4.20 5.31 -16.05
CA THR A 149 -4.60 4.85 -17.39
C THR A 149 -3.51 4.07 -18.11
N ALA A 150 -2.23 4.42 -17.88
CA ALA A 150 -1.09 3.77 -18.52
C ALA A 150 -0.76 2.38 -17.95
N SER A 151 -1.12 2.09 -16.69
CA SER A 151 -0.72 0.84 -16.00
C SER A 151 -1.88 -0.14 -15.80
N GLY A 152 -3.12 0.26 -16.07
CA GLY A 152 -4.30 -0.56 -15.75
C GLY A 152 -4.50 -0.67 -14.23
N TYR A 153 -5.25 -1.69 -13.80
CA TYR A 153 -5.53 -1.91 -12.39
C TYR A 153 -4.51 -2.86 -11.76
N ASN A 154 -3.85 -2.40 -10.70
CA ASN A 154 -2.79 -3.13 -10.01
C ASN A 154 -3.19 -3.43 -8.56
N PHE A 155 -2.68 -4.53 -8.02
CA PHE A 155 -2.86 -4.91 -6.63
C PHE A 155 -1.72 -5.80 -6.15
N VAL A 156 -1.24 -5.52 -4.94
CA VAL A 156 -0.30 -6.37 -4.20
C VAL A 156 -0.90 -6.72 -2.85
N MET A 157 -0.72 -7.95 -2.39
CA MET A 157 -1.19 -8.40 -1.07
C MET A 157 -0.34 -9.53 -0.51
N GLN A 158 -0.37 -9.68 0.81
CA GLN A 158 0.08 -10.87 1.52
C GLN A 158 -1.07 -11.43 2.36
N VAL A 159 -1.31 -12.73 2.21
CA VAL A 159 -2.38 -13.46 2.88
C VAL A 159 -1.88 -14.79 3.44
N GLY A 160 -2.58 -15.33 4.43
CA GLY A 160 -2.23 -16.58 5.10
C GLY A 160 -3.42 -17.50 5.39
N ASP A 161 -3.11 -18.77 5.66
CA ASP A 161 -4.08 -19.83 5.93
C ASP A 161 -4.28 -20.13 7.43
N GLY A 162 -3.72 -19.32 8.32
CA GLY A 162 -3.80 -19.51 9.77
C GLY A 162 -2.89 -20.61 10.33
N LYS A 163 -2.11 -21.30 9.48
CA LYS A 163 -1.20 -22.39 9.87
C LYS A 163 0.28 -22.02 9.71
N GLY A 164 0.57 -20.73 9.55
CA GLY A 164 1.91 -20.20 9.32
C GLY A 164 2.35 -20.24 7.86
N HIS A 165 1.46 -20.58 6.92
CA HIS A 165 1.73 -20.44 5.50
C HIS A 165 1.31 -19.06 5.00
N LEU A 166 2.20 -18.39 4.29
CA LEU A 166 1.97 -17.06 3.70
C LEU A 166 2.15 -17.13 2.19
N VAL A 167 1.36 -16.32 1.47
CA VAL A 167 1.45 -16.14 0.02
C VAL A 167 1.40 -14.65 -0.30
N ASP A 168 2.43 -14.18 -1.00
CA ASP A 168 2.44 -12.86 -1.63
C ASP A 168 1.92 -12.96 -3.07
N VAL A 169 1.02 -12.06 -3.43
CA VAL A 169 0.47 -12.00 -4.79
C VAL A 169 0.55 -10.58 -5.31
N VAL A 170 1.05 -10.44 -6.54
CA VAL A 170 1.08 -9.19 -7.29
C VAL A 170 0.37 -9.38 -8.62
N VAL A 171 -0.63 -8.54 -8.88
CA VAL A 171 -1.34 -8.43 -10.15
C VAL A 171 -1.06 -7.06 -10.75
N LEU A 172 -0.54 -7.04 -11.97
CA LEU A 172 -0.26 -5.82 -12.73
C LEU A 172 -1.09 -5.82 -14.03
N GLY A 173 -1.72 -4.69 -14.35
CA GLY A 173 -2.40 -4.49 -15.62
C GLY A 173 -3.73 -5.19 -15.79
N ALA A 174 -4.50 -5.39 -14.71
CA ALA A 174 -5.83 -5.97 -14.83
C ALA A 174 -6.79 -5.01 -15.57
N ASP A 175 -7.71 -5.57 -16.36
CA ASP A 175 -8.62 -4.79 -17.23
C ASP A 175 -9.68 -4.02 -16.43
N THR A 176 -10.08 -4.53 -15.28
CA THR A 176 -11.13 -3.94 -14.44
C THR A 176 -10.68 -3.79 -12.99
N HIS A 177 -11.35 -2.88 -12.29
CA HIS A 177 -11.12 -2.66 -10.87
C HIS A 177 -11.36 -3.91 -10.03
N GLU A 178 -12.39 -4.70 -10.37
CA GLU A 178 -12.72 -5.93 -9.65
C GLU A 178 -11.72 -7.06 -9.94
N SER A 179 -11.32 -7.22 -11.21
CA SER A 179 -10.47 -8.33 -11.64
C SER A 179 -9.11 -8.36 -10.94
N ARG A 180 -8.52 -7.20 -10.58
CA ARG A 180 -7.26 -7.18 -9.83
C ARG A 180 -7.34 -7.92 -8.49
N PHE A 181 -8.54 -7.96 -7.89
CA PHE A 181 -8.77 -8.64 -6.62
C PHE A 181 -9.17 -10.09 -6.82
N THR A 182 -10.06 -10.40 -7.78
CA THR A 182 -10.48 -11.79 -8.03
C THR A 182 -9.32 -12.63 -8.53
N GLU A 183 -8.48 -12.11 -9.43
CA GLU A 183 -7.27 -12.80 -9.90
C GLU A 183 -6.28 -13.03 -8.73
N ALA A 184 -6.06 -12.01 -7.90
CA ALA A 184 -5.18 -12.14 -6.74
C ALA A 184 -5.71 -13.20 -5.75
N ARG A 185 -7.03 -13.20 -5.49
CA ARG A 185 -7.68 -14.21 -4.66
C ARG A 185 -7.47 -15.61 -5.23
N ASP A 186 -7.84 -15.80 -6.49
CA ASP A 186 -7.87 -17.12 -7.13
C ASP A 186 -6.47 -17.73 -7.20
N VAL A 187 -5.43 -16.93 -7.45
CA VAL A 187 -4.03 -17.36 -7.39
C VAL A 187 -3.66 -17.82 -5.97
N ALA A 188 -3.92 -17.02 -4.95
CA ALA A 188 -3.59 -17.39 -3.57
C ALA A 188 -4.34 -18.64 -3.08
N GLU A 189 -5.65 -18.73 -3.33
CA GLU A 189 -6.45 -19.91 -2.98
C GLU A 189 -5.99 -21.17 -3.72
N TRP A 190 -5.58 -21.02 -4.99
CA TRP A 190 -4.99 -22.12 -5.75
C TRP A 190 -3.68 -22.60 -5.12
N VAL A 191 -2.80 -21.68 -4.72
CA VAL A 191 -1.53 -22.01 -4.03
C VAL A 191 -1.80 -22.72 -2.72
N PHE A 192 -2.67 -22.20 -1.85
CA PHE A 192 -2.99 -22.87 -0.58
C PHE A 192 -3.56 -24.28 -0.76
N THR A 193 -4.30 -24.51 -1.85
CA THR A 193 -4.93 -25.81 -2.13
C THR A 193 -3.97 -26.82 -2.77
N HIS A 194 -3.01 -26.37 -3.60
CA HIS A 194 -2.24 -27.25 -4.48
C HIS A 194 -0.74 -27.27 -4.20
N TYR A 195 -0.20 -26.28 -3.48
CA TYR A 195 1.20 -26.28 -3.09
C TYR A 195 1.43 -27.27 -1.94
N GLU A 196 2.48 -28.08 -2.06
CA GLU A 196 2.91 -28.97 -0.98
C GLU A 196 3.75 -28.18 0.01
N TRP A 197 3.13 -27.75 1.10
CA TRP A 197 3.81 -27.02 2.16
C TRP A 197 4.79 -27.92 2.91
N PRO A 198 6.04 -27.47 3.12
CA PRO A 198 7.01 -28.23 3.91
C PRO A 198 6.53 -28.34 5.36
N GLU A 199 6.84 -29.46 6.03
CA GLU A 199 6.58 -29.56 7.47
C GLU A 199 7.30 -28.45 8.21
N VAL A 200 6.53 -27.65 8.97
CA VAL A 200 7.10 -26.65 9.88
C VAL A 200 7.73 -27.41 11.04
N TYR A 201 9.05 -27.58 11.01
CA TYR A 201 9.79 -28.05 12.18
C TYR A 201 9.84 -26.91 13.19
N GLU A 202 9.02 -26.99 14.25
CA GLU A 202 9.24 -26.14 15.42
C GLU A 202 10.65 -26.43 15.97
N ALA A 203 11.48 -25.39 16.02
CA ALA A 203 12.76 -25.49 16.70
C ALA A 203 12.47 -25.83 18.17
N THR A 204 12.88 -27.03 18.59
CA THR A 204 12.76 -27.47 19.98
C THR A 204 13.46 -26.44 20.89
N PRO A 205 12.82 -26.01 22.00
CA PRO A 205 13.35 -24.97 22.87
C PRO A 205 14.74 -25.26 23.46
#